data_AF-A0A957DM88-F1
#
_entry.id   AF-A0A957DM88-F1
#
_cell.length_a   1.000
_cell.length_b   1.000
_cell.length_c   1.000
_cell.angle_alpha   90.00
_cell.angle_beta   90.00
_cell.angle_gamma   90.00
#
_symmetry.space_group_name_H-M   'P 1'
#
loop_
_entity.id
_entity.type
_entity.pdbx_description
1 polymer ?
#
loop_
_entity_poly.entity_id
_entity_poly.type
_entity_poly.pdbx_seq_one_letter_code
_entity_poly.pdbx_strand_id
1 'polypeptide(L)'
;MFSKKRWALVALLVALGAVALAACTPTTETVTVEVTRIVTETVVEEGQEVEVTRVVTETVVETVEVEPEAEPAGPKDLIVCMAQEPETLYVYGGSTLVASAINHAIFTNDLTTLSYGYQAEGLEKVPSLADGDAVINVVEVQPGDMVRDVTDTVVAWGEEVTVTNADGEDVVFDG
;
A
#
# COMPACT_ATOMS: atom_id res chain seq x y z
N MET A 1 -51.14 9.25 45.69
CA MET A 1 -51.14 10.48 44.87
C MET A 1 -49.76 10.68 44.26
N PHE A 2 -49.53 10.18 43.04
CA PHE A 2 -48.31 10.49 42.30
C PHE A 2 -48.36 11.97 41.89
N SER A 3 -47.36 12.76 42.29
CA SER A 3 -47.38 14.21 42.00
C SER A 3 -47.30 14.46 40.49
N LYS A 4 -47.97 15.51 39.99
CA LYS A 4 -47.93 15.90 38.56
C LYS A 4 -46.50 15.96 37.98
N LYS A 5 -45.50 16.32 38.81
CA LYS A 5 -44.08 16.35 38.42
C LYS A 5 -43.51 14.95 38.15
N ARG A 6 -43.93 13.93 38.90
CA ARG A 6 -43.49 12.54 38.69
C ARG A 6 -44.08 11.93 37.42
N TRP A 7 -45.33 12.26 37.08
CA TRP A 7 -45.93 11.85 35.81
C TRP A 7 -45.28 12.55 34.60
N ALA A 8 -44.96 13.84 34.72
CA ALA A 8 -44.24 14.56 33.68
C ALA A 8 -42.85 13.97 33.41
N LEU A 9 -42.11 13.57 34.46
CA LEU A 9 -40.80 12.93 34.32
C LEU A 9 -40.88 11.53 33.67
N VAL A 10 -41.90 10.74 34.02
CA VAL A 10 -42.11 9.42 33.41
C VAL A 10 -42.48 9.56 31.93
N ALA A 11 -43.36 10.51 31.59
CA ALA A 11 -43.71 10.78 30.20
C ALA A 11 -42.51 11.25 29.36
N LEU A 12 -41.63 12.07 29.94
CA LEU A 12 -40.40 12.52 29.30
C LEU A 12 -39.44 11.35 29.03
N LEU A 13 -39.25 10.45 30.02
CA LEU A 13 -38.38 9.28 29.88
C LEU A 13 -38.93 8.29 28.84
N VAL A 14 -40.25 8.10 28.77
CA VAL A 14 -40.89 7.25 27.75
C VAL A 14 -40.74 7.85 26.36
N ALA A 15 -40.89 9.17 26.21
CA ALA A 15 -40.69 9.85 24.94
C ALA A 15 -39.22 9.78 24.46
N LEU A 16 -38.25 9.98 25.35
CA LEU A 16 -36.83 9.84 25.03
C LEU A 16 -36.45 8.39 24.68
N GLY A 17 -37.03 7.41 25.37
CA GLY A 17 -36.86 6.00 25.03
C GLY A 17 -37.40 5.66 23.65
N ALA A 18 -38.57 6.16 23.28
CA ALA A 18 -39.18 5.90 21.98
C ALA A 18 -38.36 6.47 20.81
N VAL A 19 -37.74 7.64 20.97
CA VAL A 19 -36.87 8.23 19.94
C VAL A 19 -35.57 7.43 19.76
N ALA A 20 -35.01 6.88 20.84
CA ALA A 20 -33.81 6.03 20.75
C ALA A 20 -34.03 4.73 19.97
N LEU A 21 -35.24 4.14 20.04
CA LEU A 21 -35.55 2.92 19.27
C LEU A 21 -35.74 3.18 17.76
N ALA A 22 -36.08 4.40 17.34
CA ALA A 22 -36.29 4.71 15.93
C ALA A 22 -34.97 4.92 15.13
N ALA A 23 -33.85 5.16 15.82
CA ALA A 23 -32.56 5.46 15.19
C ALA A 23 -31.79 4.23 14.69
N CYS A 24 -32.23 3.01 15.03
CA CYS A 24 -31.57 1.75 14.64
C CYS A 24 -32.39 0.95 13.62
N THR A 25 -33.08 1.61 12.68
CA THR A 25 -33.66 0.88 11.55
C THR A 25 -32.58 0.73 10.47
N PRO A 26 -32.28 -0.50 10.01
CA PRO A 26 -31.32 -0.72 8.94
C PRO A 26 -31.81 -0.01 7.67
N THR A 27 -30.93 0.77 7.04
CA THR A 27 -31.22 1.44 5.77
C THR A 27 -31.22 0.39 4.68
N THR A 28 -32.40 0.07 4.14
CA THR A 28 -32.52 -0.89 3.04
C THR A 28 -32.28 -0.16 1.71
N GLU A 29 -31.10 -0.33 1.13
CA GLU A 29 -30.85 0.10 -0.24
C GLU A 29 -31.39 -0.95 -1.22
N THR A 30 -32.14 -0.51 -2.23
CA THR A 30 -32.73 -1.41 -3.23
C THR A 30 -31.87 -1.37 -4.49
N VAL A 31 -31.15 -2.45 -4.77
CA VAL A 31 -30.37 -2.61 -6.00
C VAL A 31 -31.23 -3.34 -7.02
N THR A 32 -31.46 -2.74 -8.19
CA THR A 32 -32.22 -3.36 -9.29
C THR A 32 -31.25 -4.15 -10.17
N VAL A 33 -31.47 -5.46 -10.31
CA VAL A 33 -30.65 -6.34 -11.16
C VAL A 33 -31.47 -6.74 -12.39
N GLU A 34 -31.02 -6.37 -13.58
CA GLU A 34 -31.70 -6.71 -14.84
C GLU A 34 -31.26 -8.10 -15.33
N VAL A 35 -32.16 -9.07 -15.37
CA VAL A 35 -31.87 -10.43 -15.87
C VAL A 35 -32.51 -10.62 -17.25
N THR A 36 -31.69 -10.72 -18.29
CA THR A 36 -32.16 -11.02 -19.66
C THR A 36 -32.47 -12.51 -19.82
N ARG A 37 -33.76 -12.85 -20.00
CA ARG A 37 -34.19 -14.21 -20.35
C ARG A 37 -34.54 -14.28 -21.84
N ILE A 38 -33.87 -15.19 -22.55
CA ILE A 38 -34.10 -15.40 -23.99
C ILE A 38 -35.29 -16.36 -24.13
N VAL A 39 -36.41 -15.90 -24.68
CA VAL A 39 -37.59 -16.73 -24.96
C VAL A 39 -37.68 -16.91 -26.47
N THR A 40 -37.53 -18.16 -26.94
CA THR A 40 -37.71 -18.53 -28.34
C THR A 40 -39.18 -18.85 -28.59
N GLU A 41 -39.85 -18.08 -29.44
CA GLU A 41 -41.24 -18.34 -29.83
C GLU A 41 -41.27 -18.70 -31.32
N THR A 42 -41.86 -19.85 -31.64
CA THR A 42 -42.02 -20.35 -33.01
C THR A 42 -43.39 -19.93 -33.55
N VAL A 43 -43.40 -19.05 -34.55
CA VAL A 43 -44.62 -18.62 -35.27
C VAL A 43 -44.61 -19.23 -36.67
N VAL A 44 -45.72 -19.83 -37.06
CA VAL A 44 -45.91 -20.46 -38.37
C VAL A 44 -46.77 -19.54 -39.25
N GLU A 45 -46.17 -18.94 -40.29
CA GLU A 45 -46.91 -18.42 -41.43
C GLU A 45 -46.49 -19.18 -42.70
N GLU A 46 -47.48 -19.59 -43.50
CA GLU A 46 -47.32 -20.05 -44.89
C GLU A 46 -46.39 -21.28 -45.10
N GLY A 47 -46.29 -22.20 -44.14
CA GLY A 47 -45.65 -23.51 -44.37
C GLY A 47 -44.13 -23.49 -44.56
N GLN A 48 -43.45 -22.39 -44.19
CA GLN A 48 -41.99 -22.32 -44.07
C GLN A 48 -41.59 -21.83 -42.67
N GLU A 49 -40.73 -22.59 -41.99
CA GLU A 49 -40.25 -22.29 -40.64
C GLU A 49 -39.27 -21.10 -40.67
N VAL A 50 -39.64 -19.99 -40.04
CA VAL A 50 -38.77 -18.83 -39.82
C VAL A 50 -38.76 -18.52 -38.32
N GLU A 51 -37.61 -18.69 -37.66
CA GLU A 51 -37.45 -18.40 -36.23
C GLU A 51 -37.41 -16.89 -36.00
N VAL A 52 -38.39 -16.36 -35.23
CA VAL A 52 -38.41 -14.96 -34.80
C VAL A 52 -38.02 -14.90 -33.32
N THR A 53 -36.78 -14.50 -33.05
CA THR A 53 -36.31 -14.30 -31.67
C THR A 53 -36.84 -12.99 -31.12
N ARG A 54 -37.81 -13.04 -30.20
CA ARG A 54 -38.28 -11.86 -29.45
C ARG A 54 -37.62 -11.83 -28.07
N VAL A 55 -36.73 -10.85 -27.86
CA VAL A 55 -36.09 -10.63 -26.54
C VAL A 55 -37.10 -9.95 -25.61
N VAL A 56 -37.54 -10.65 -24.56
CA VAL A 56 -38.39 -10.10 -23.50
C VAL A 56 -37.52 -9.89 -22.27
N THR A 57 -37.28 -8.63 -21.90
CA THR A 57 -36.53 -8.27 -20.69
C THR A 57 -37.49 -8.28 -19.50
N GLU A 58 -37.25 -9.14 -18.51
CA GLU A 58 -38.01 -9.21 -17.25
C GLU A 58 -37.13 -8.64 -16.13
N THR A 59 -37.56 -7.52 -15.55
CA THR A 59 -36.82 -6.85 -14.47
C THR A 59 -37.18 -7.51 -13.13
N VAL A 60 -36.30 -8.36 -12.60
CA VAL A 60 -36.44 -8.99 -11.27
C VAL A 60 -35.78 -8.09 -10.24
N VAL A 61 -36.57 -7.49 -9.35
CA VAL A 61 -36.04 -6.65 -8.26
C VAL A 61 -35.66 -7.54 -7.08
N GLU A 62 -34.38 -7.88 -6.95
CA GLU A 62 -33.84 -8.59 -5.79
C GLU A 62 -33.34 -7.58 -4.75
N THR A 63 -33.93 -7.62 -3.55
CA THR A 63 -33.54 -6.74 -2.44
C THR A 63 -32.33 -7.35 -1.73
N VAL A 64 -31.14 -6.82 -1.99
CA VAL A 64 -29.90 -7.20 -1.28
C VAL A 64 -29.74 -6.30 -0.04
N GLU A 65 -29.70 -6.92 1.14
CA GLU A 65 -29.40 -6.22 2.40
C GLU A 65 -27.88 -5.97 2.48
N VAL A 66 -27.46 -4.73 2.29
CA VAL A 66 -26.04 -4.33 2.38
C VAL A 66 -25.72 -4.06 3.85
N GLU A 67 -24.84 -4.88 4.43
CA GLU A 67 -24.34 -4.65 5.80
C GLU A 67 -23.48 -3.37 5.82
N PRO A 68 -23.68 -2.45 6.78
CA PRO A 68 -22.89 -1.24 6.84
C PRO A 68 -21.40 -1.58 7.05
N GLU A 69 -20.55 -1.08 6.15
CA GLU A 69 -19.11 -1.23 6.26
C GLU A 69 -18.63 -0.58 7.57
N ALA A 70 -17.97 -1.37 8.42
CA ALA A 70 -17.48 -0.90 9.71
C ALA A 70 -16.49 0.26 9.50
N GLU A 71 -16.71 1.38 10.20
CA GLU A 71 -15.81 2.53 10.17
C GLU A 71 -14.37 2.07 10.52
N PRO A 72 -13.34 2.57 9.79
CA PRO A 72 -11.97 2.18 10.07
C PRO A 72 -11.64 2.56 11.51
N ALA A 73 -11.16 1.58 12.27
CA ALA A 73 -10.66 1.82 13.62
C ALA A 73 -9.61 2.95 13.56
N GLY A 74 -9.78 3.96 14.42
CA GLY A 74 -8.87 5.11 14.47
C GLY A 74 -7.39 4.74 14.68
N PRO A 75 -6.49 5.73 14.68
CA PRO A 75 -5.05 5.49 14.81
C PRO A 75 -4.72 4.67 16.06
N LYS A 76 -3.80 3.72 15.91
CA LYS A 76 -3.31 2.85 16.99
C LYS A 76 -1.99 3.37 17.52
N ASP A 77 -1.84 3.42 18.84
CA ASP A 77 -0.58 3.80 19.49
C ASP A 77 0.32 2.57 19.69
N LEU A 78 1.59 2.68 19.28
CA LEU A 78 2.64 1.71 19.57
C LEU A 78 3.75 2.40 20.37
N ILE A 79 4.00 1.93 21.59
CA ILE A 79 5.08 2.44 22.45
C ILE A 79 6.26 1.48 22.38
N VAL A 80 7.40 1.95 21.88
CA VAL A 80 8.65 1.18 21.78
C VAL A 80 9.69 1.80 22.72
N CYS A 81 10.18 1.01 23.68
CA CYS A 81 11.23 1.46 24.59
C CYS A 81 12.60 1.45 23.89
N MET A 82 13.37 2.54 24.02
CA MET A 82 14.72 2.67 23.47
C MET A 82 15.75 2.82 24.61
N ALA A 83 16.99 2.40 24.37
CA ALA A 83 18.02 2.35 25.42
C ALA A 83 18.52 3.73 25.88
N GLN A 84 18.61 4.69 24.96
CA GLN A 84 19.08 6.06 25.21
C GLN A 84 18.49 7.00 24.17
N GLU A 85 18.60 8.31 24.39
CA GLU A 85 18.32 9.33 23.37
C GLU A 85 19.44 9.34 22.31
N PRO A 86 19.14 9.53 21.02
CA PRO A 86 20.18 9.70 20.01
C PRO A 86 20.87 11.06 20.18
N GLU A 87 22.19 11.11 19.94
CA GLU A 87 22.96 12.36 19.99
C GLU A 87 22.51 13.38 18.94
N THR A 88 22.00 12.89 17.80
CA THR A 88 21.50 13.69 16.70
C THR A 88 20.48 12.91 15.87
N LEU A 89 19.49 13.63 15.31
CA LEU A 89 18.58 13.14 14.28
C LEU A 89 18.97 13.60 12.87
N TYR A 90 20.11 14.28 12.73
CA TYR A 90 20.67 14.53 11.41
C TYR A 90 21.04 13.19 10.77
N VAL A 91 20.41 12.86 9.64
CA VAL A 91 20.49 11.54 8.97
C VAL A 91 21.94 11.11 8.69
N TYR A 92 22.84 12.08 8.46
CA TYR A 92 24.26 11.84 8.21
C TYR A 92 25.17 12.17 9.41
N GLY A 93 24.59 12.44 10.58
CA GLY A 93 25.29 12.92 11.76
C GLY A 93 25.67 11.83 12.77
N GLY A 94 25.01 10.68 12.74
CA GLY A 94 25.27 9.59 13.68
C GLY A 94 24.72 8.24 13.21
N SER A 95 25.37 7.17 13.64
CA SER A 95 25.05 5.79 13.22
C SER A 95 24.64 4.88 14.38
N THR A 96 24.15 5.47 15.49
CA THR A 96 23.65 4.68 16.63
C THR A 96 22.37 3.92 16.23
N LEU A 97 22.17 2.74 16.82
CA LEU A 97 20.96 1.93 16.54
C LEU A 97 19.66 2.68 16.84
N VAL A 98 19.67 3.53 17.88
CA VAL A 98 18.53 4.37 18.25
C VAL A 98 18.25 5.41 17.17
N ALA A 99 19.26 6.14 16.71
CA ALA A 99 19.10 7.13 15.65
C ALA A 99 18.60 6.49 14.35
N SER A 100 19.16 5.33 13.99
CA SER A 100 18.71 4.57 12.80
C SER A 100 17.23 4.18 12.90
N ALA A 101 16.80 3.61 14.04
CA ALA A 101 15.40 3.21 14.23
C ALA A 101 14.43 4.40 14.19
N ILE A 102 14.78 5.53 14.81
CA ILE A 102 13.94 6.74 14.78
C ILE A 102 13.89 7.32 13.35
N ASN A 103 15.03 7.43 12.67
CA ASN A 103 15.07 7.92 11.31
C ASN A 103 14.26 7.04 10.36
N HIS A 104 14.30 5.72 10.52
CA HIS A 104 13.48 4.78 9.75
C HIS A 104 11.97 4.93 10.01
N ALA A 105 11.56 5.45 11.17
CA ALA A 105 10.16 5.71 11.49
C ALA A 105 9.67 7.09 11.00
N ILE A 106 10.58 8.05 10.84
CA ILE A 106 10.26 9.43 10.43
C ILE A 106 10.39 9.61 8.92
N PHE A 107 11.42 9.01 8.32
CA PHE A 107 11.75 9.15 6.90
C PHE A 107 11.40 7.89 6.15
N THR A 108 10.84 8.07 4.95
CA THR A 108 10.62 6.98 4.00
C THR A 108 11.96 6.42 3.55
N ASN A 109 12.07 5.10 3.48
CA ASN A 109 13.25 4.45 2.91
C ASN A 109 13.06 4.25 1.41
N ASP A 110 14.12 4.44 0.64
CA ASP A 110 14.12 4.17 -0.79
C ASP A 110 14.07 2.66 -1.08
N LEU A 111 14.74 1.88 -0.22
CA LEU A 111 14.88 0.44 -0.31
C LEU A 111 14.54 -0.22 1.03
N THR A 112 13.92 -1.40 0.96
CA THR A 112 13.71 -2.27 2.11
C THR A 112 14.41 -3.61 1.91
N THR A 113 14.70 -4.28 3.02
CA THR A 113 15.29 -5.62 3.06
C THR A 113 14.32 -6.68 3.59
N LEU A 114 13.01 -6.36 3.59
CA LEU A 114 11.97 -7.28 4.03
C LEU A 114 12.11 -8.60 3.27
N SER A 115 12.02 -9.74 3.97
CA SER A 115 12.22 -11.05 3.35
C SER A 115 13.62 -11.29 2.74
N TYR A 116 14.66 -10.58 3.23
CA TYR A 116 16.07 -10.81 2.89
C TYR A 116 16.48 -10.52 1.44
N GLY A 117 15.66 -9.76 0.70
CA GLY A 117 16.01 -9.25 -0.63
C GLY A 117 15.91 -7.73 -0.65
N TYR A 118 16.49 -7.07 -1.65
CA TYR A 118 16.27 -5.64 -1.87
C TYR A 118 14.96 -5.43 -2.61
N GLN A 119 14.06 -4.63 -2.04
CA GLN A 119 12.84 -4.20 -2.73
C GLN A 119 12.73 -2.68 -2.73
N ALA A 120 12.17 -2.14 -3.80
CA ALA A 120 11.84 -0.73 -3.89
C ALA A 120 10.66 -0.41 -2.97
N GLU A 121 10.84 0.57 -2.08
CA GLU A 121 9.77 1.07 -1.21
C GLU A 121 9.44 2.52 -1.60
N GLY A 122 10.42 3.42 -1.47
CA GLY A 122 10.34 4.82 -1.93
C GLY A 122 10.73 5.01 -3.40
N LEU A 123 11.28 3.98 -4.04
CA LEU A 123 11.67 3.99 -5.46
C LEU A 123 10.60 3.32 -6.33
N GLU A 124 10.53 3.68 -7.62
CA GLU A 124 9.67 2.99 -8.59
C GLU A 124 10.16 1.55 -8.87
N LYS A 125 11.48 1.36 -8.88
CA LYS A 125 12.14 0.05 -9.01
C LYS A 125 13.58 0.12 -8.48
N VAL A 126 14.15 -1.05 -8.19
CA VAL A 126 15.58 -1.17 -7.88
C VAL A 126 16.37 -1.01 -9.19
N PRO A 127 17.28 -0.02 -9.31
CA PRO A 127 18.07 0.17 -10.52
C PRO A 127 18.88 -1.08 -10.87
N SER A 128 18.94 -1.43 -12.16
CA SER A 128 19.68 -2.60 -12.63
C SER A 128 20.49 -2.29 -13.90
N LEU A 129 21.58 -3.05 -14.09
CA LEU A 129 22.36 -3.01 -15.33
C LEU A 129 21.60 -3.66 -16.51
N ALA A 130 20.70 -4.61 -16.23
CA ALA A 130 19.99 -5.37 -17.25
C ALA A 130 18.98 -4.49 -18.02
N ASP A 131 18.30 -3.60 -17.31
CA ASP A 131 17.29 -2.71 -17.89
C ASP A 131 17.87 -1.33 -18.26
N GLY A 132 19.16 -1.12 -18.03
CA GLY A 132 19.88 0.10 -18.40
C GLY A 132 19.68 1.30 -17.47
N ASP A 133 19.06 1.14 -16.30
CA ASP A 133 18.93 2.25 -15.33
C ASP A 133 20.23 2.51 -14.57
N ALA A 134 21.08 1.49 -14.47
CA ALA A 134 22.44 1.61 -14.00
C ALA A 134 23.39 1.45 -15.19
N VAL A 135 24.48 2.22 -15.19
CA VAL A 135 25.52 2.15 -16.21
C VAL A 135 26.89 2.11 -15.56
N ILE A 136 27.83 1.38 -16.18
CA ILE A 136 29.23 1.38 -15.80
C ILE A 136 29.93 2.40 -16.69
N ASN A 137 30.46 3.47 -16.08
CA ASN A 137 31.24 4.48 -16.78
C ASN A 137 32.73 4.18 -16.60
N VAL A 138 33.46 4.13 -17.71
CA VAL A 138 34.92 4.04 -17.69
C VAL A 138 35.48 5.44 -17.42
N VAL A 139 36.25 5.57 -16.35
CA VAL A 139 36.90 6.81 -15.94
C VAL A 139 38.41 6.57 -15.89
N GLU A 140 39.18 7.52 -16.40
CA GLU A 140 40.63 7.52 -16.27
C GLU A 140 41.02 8.00 -14.87
N VAL A 141 41.77 7.17 -14.15
CA VAL A 141 42.26 7.46 -12.79
C VAL A 141 43.72 7.89 -12.84
N GLN A 142 44.04 8.96 -12.12
CA GLN A 142 45.40 9.50 -12.00
C GLN A 142 46.05 9.05 -10.69
N PRO A 143 47.38 9.02 -10.60
CA PRO A 143 48.07 8.76 -9.34
C PRO A 143 47.60 9.72 -8.23
N GLY A 144 47.23 9.17 -7.08
CA GLY A 144 46.69 9.91 -5.94
C GLY A 144 45.16 9.99 -5.86
N ASP A 145 44.42 9.59 -6.90
CA ASP A 145 42.96 9.54 -6.86
C ASP A 145 42.46 8.49 -5.87
N MET A 146 41.36 8.75 -5.17
CA MET A 146 40.79 7.77 -4.24
C MET A 146 40.04 6.69 -5.02
N VAL A 147 40.54 5.46 -4.94
CA VAL A 147 39.98 4.28 -5.60
C VAL A 147 39.64 3.20 -4.58
N ARG A 148 38.71 2.32 -4.94
CA ARG A 148 38.36 1.16 -4.14
C ARG A 148 39.26 -0.01 -4.56
N ASP A 149 40.04 -0.53 -3.62
CA ASP A 149 40.89 -1.69 -3.87
C ASP A 149 40.11 -3.02 -3.84
N VAL A 150 40.79 -4.11 -4.18
CA VAL A 150 40.23 -5.48 -4.11
C VAL A 150 39.86 -5.94 -2.70
N THR A 151 40.31 -5.21 -1.65
CA THR A 151 39.97 -5.50 -0.25
C THR A 151 38.73 -4.76 0.23
N ASP A 152 38.02 -4.05 -0.66
CA ASP A 152 36.86 -3.21 -0.36
C ASP A 152 37.21 -1.97 0.48
N THR A 153 38.47 -1.52 0.41
CA THR A 153 38.94 -0.32 1.12
C THR A 153 39.16 0.83 0.13
N VAL A 154 38.82 2.04 0.54
CA VAL A 154 39.06 3.26 -0.25
C VAL A 154 40.47 3.78 0.04
N VAL A 155 41.36 3.73 -0.94
CA VAL A 155 42.79 4.09 -0.83
C VAL A 155 43.21 5.01 -1.97
N ALA A 156 44.31 5.75 -1.79
CA ALA A 156 44.87 6.55 -2.88
C ALA A 156 45.54 5.64 -3.91
N TRP A 157 45.25 5.85 -5.20
CA TRP A 157 45.82 5.10 -6.31
C TRP A 157 47.33 5.31 -6.39
N GLY A 158 48.09 4.22 -6.33
CA GLY A 158 49.54 4.25 -6.26
C GLY A 158 50.13 2.86 -6.20
N GLU A 159 51.46 2.79 -6.10
CA GLU A 159 52.21 1.52 -6.04
C GLU A 159 51.63 0.57 -4.98
N GLU A 160 51.61 -0.73 -5.29
CA GLU A 160 51.07 -1.80 -4.44
C GLU A 160 49.53 -1.84 -4.30
N VAL A 161 48.79 -0.87 -4.84
CA VAL A 161 47.33 -0.92 -4.90
C VAL A 161 46.89 -1.79 -6.07
N THR A 162 46.01 -2.75 -5.78
CA THR A 162 45.36 -3.60 -6.78
C THR A 162 43.88 -3.21 -6.86
N VAL A 163 43.39 -2.92 -8.05
CA VAL A 163 41.98 -2.58 -8.32
C VAL A 163 41.41 -3.52 -9.37
N THR A 164 40.11 -3.76 -9.31
CA THR A 164 39.41 -4.42 -10.41
C THR A 164 39.01 -3.37 -11.45
N ASN A 165 39.50 -3.50 -12.69
CA ASN A 165 39.24 -2.56 -13.77
C ASN A 165 37.82 -2.75 -14.37
N ALA A 166 37.48 -1.95 -15.39
CA ALA A 166 36.17 -2.00 -16.05
C ALA A 166 35.89 -3.34 -16.76
N ASP A 167 36.94 -4.08 -17.13
CA ASP A 167 36.85 -5.40 -17.76
C ASP A 167 36.73 -6.53 -16.73
N GLY A 168 36.75 -6.21 -15.43
CA GLY A 168 36.68 -7.18 -14.33
C GLY A 168 38.01 -7.85 -14.00
N GLU A 169 39.12 -7.29 -14.49
CA GLU A 169 40.47 -7.81 -14.26
C GLU A 169 41.15 -7.06 -13.10
N ASP A 170 41.88 -7.80 -12.27
CA ASP A 170 42.67 -7.20 -11.20
C ASP A 170 43.97 -6.63 -11.78
N VAL A 171 44.13 -5.32 -11.71
CA VAL A 171 45.29 -4.58 -12.19
C VAL A 171 46.03 -3.94 -11.02
N VAL A 172 47.35 -4.03 -11.07
CA VAL A 172 48.25 -3.37 -10.11
C VAL A 172 48.74 -2.07 -10.74
N PHE A 173 48.89 -1.03 -9.92
CA PHE A 173 49.53 0.22 -10.34
C PHE A 173 50.87 -0.05 -11.03
N ASP A 174 51.00 0.42 -12.27
CA ASP A 174 52.16 0.18 -13.14
C ASP A 174 53.08 1.40 -13.32
N GLY A 175 52.72 2.57 -12.77
CA GLY A 175 53.54 3.79 -12.78
C GLY A 175 52.98 4.90 -13.63
#